data_AF-A0A556UDV0-F1
#
_entry.id   AF-A0A556UDV0-F1
#
_cell.length_a   1.000
_cell.length_b   1.000
_cell.length_c   1.000
_cell.angle_alpha   90.00
_cell.angle_beta   90.00
_cell.angle_gamma   90.00
#
_symmetry.space_group_name_H-M   'P 1'
#
loop_
_entity.id
_entity.type
_entity.pdbx_description
1 polymer ?
#
loop_
_entity_poly.entity_id
_entity_poly.type
_entity_poly.pdbx_seq_one_letter_code
_entity_poly.pdbx_strand_id
1 'polypeptide(L)'
;MAELNFNYLKNNSIFASEYKPANKLLKLYNLEYYREVMINARLLAENIVKKIFDLENLNKYYPLTNGEERRTLRSNTKYLQTELDYPLSIINLLNEVRRFGNDAVHDQNYKFSKGQAWRAICDINDIFVFILNTYTDKKLYYMRPDIAMDAASNKRYNKRNIINSPKKLAIKKHHSEVSQARELVKNKKKHHFSSRLKKFLRKK
;
A
#
# COMPACT_ATOMS: atom_id res chain seq x y z
N MET A 1 -1.50 29.25 -0.77
CA MET A 1 -1.35 27.79 -0.96
C MET A 1 -2.05 27.11 0.19
N ALA A 2 -2.88 26.09 -0.06
CA ALA A 2 -3.46 25.31 1.04
C ALA A 2 -2.34 24.58 1.79
N GLU A 3 -2.28 24.75 3.12
CA GLU A 3 -1.27 24.10 3.95
C GLU A 3 -1.68 22.65 4.19
N LEU A 4 -0.92 21.70 3.62
CA LEU A 4 -1.18 20.28 3.76
C LEU A 4 -0.94 19.87 5.22
N ASN A 5 -1.97 19.31 5.86
CA ASN A 5 -1.87 18.70 7.17
C ASN A 5 -2.71 17.42 7.26
N PHE A 6 -2.27 16.48 8.09
CA PHE A 6 -2.92 15.19 8.27
C PHE A 6 -3.86 15.15 9.49
N ASN A 7 -4.35 16.30 9.97
CA ASN A 7 -5.16 16.35 11.20
C ASN A 7 -6.47 15.56 11.10
N TYR A 8 -7.01 15.40 9.89
CA TYR A 8 -8.21 14.60 9.62
C TYR A 8 -8.03 13.11 9.96
N LEU A 9 -6.80 12.64 10.17
CA LEU A 9 -6.52 11.27 10.61
C LEU A 9 -6.70 11.07 12.12
N LYS A 10 -6.50 12.11 12.98
CA LYS A 10 -6.43 11.97 14.45
C LYS A 10 -7.56 11.14 15.06
N ASN A 11 -8.79 11.45 14.66
CA ASN A 11 -10.01 10.85 15.20
C ASN A 11 -10.72 9.96 14.17
N ASN A 12 -9.98 9.47 13.17
CA ASN A 12 -10.56 8.66 12.12
C ASN A 12 -10.57 7.17 12.50
N SER A 13 -11.72 6.51 12.39
CA SER A 13 -11.88 5.09 12.75
C SER A 13 -11.04 4.13 11.91
N ILE A 14 -10.69 4.51 10.67
CA ILE A 14 -9.89 3.69 9.76
C ILE A 14 -8.40 3.95 10.00
N PHE A 15 -7.97 5.22 10.03
CA PHE A 15 -6.55 5.58 9.93
C PHE A 15 -5.98 6.37 11.12
N ALA A 16 -6.61 6.34 12.30
CA ALA A 16 -6.06 7.01 13.50
C ALA A 16 -4.61 6.60 13.82
N SER A 17 -4.25 5.32 13.61
CA SER A 17 -2.87 4.84 13.80
C SER A 17 -1.86 5.50 12.87
N GLU A 18 -2.29 5.93 11.69
CA GLU A 18 -1.42 6.50 10.66
C GLU A 18 -1.20 8.01 10.84
N TYR A 19 -1.89 8.67 11.79
CA TYR A 19 -1.69 10.10 12.06
C TYR A 19 -0.23 10.44 12.39
N LYS A 20 0.41 9.69 13.30
CA LYS A 20 1.81 9.94 13.69
C LYS A 20 2.77 9.68 12.52
N PRO A 21 2.71 8.52 11.81
CA PRO A 21 3.50 8.29 10.60
C PRO A 21 3.30 9.36 9.51
N ALA A 22 2.06 9.78 9.24
CA ALA A 22 1.79 10.78 8.20
C ALA A 22 2.41 12.15 8.54
N ASN A 23 2.28 12.62 9.79
CA ASN A 23 2.95 13.86 10.20
C ASN A 23 4.47 13.76 10.25
N LYS A 24 5.02 12.55 10.42
CA LYS A 24 6.47 12.34 10.29
C LYS A 24 6.95 12.73 8.90
N LEU A 25 6.16 12.52 7.84
CA LEU A 25 6.53 12.95 6.48
C LEU A 25 6.75 14.46 6.41
N LEU A 26 5.82 15.25 6.96
CA LEU A 26 5.92 16.72 6.99
C LEU A 26 7.13 17.18 7.80
N LYS A 27 7.41 16.52 8.94
CA LYS A 27 8.60 16.81 9.75
C LYS A 27 9.89 16.54 8.97
N LEU A 28 10.00 15.37 8.34
CA LEU A 28 11.17 15.00 7.53
C LEU A 28 11.36 15.95 6.34
N TYR A 29 10.27 16.37 5.71
CA TYR A 29 10.28 17.33 4.62
C TYR A 29 10.83 18.70 5.07
N ASN A 30 10.37 19.21 6.20
CA ASN A 30 10.84 20.48 6.76
C ASN A 30 12.30 20.44 7.22
N LEU A 31 12.79 19.25 7.57
CA LEU A 31 14.21 18.99 7.88
C LEU A 31 15.05 18.67 6.62
N GLU A 32 14.46 18.77 5.43
CA GLU A 32 15.10 18.51 4.14
C GLU A 32 15.59 17.06 3.94
N TYR A 33 15.09 16.11 4.74
CA TYR A 33 15.40 14.69 4.62
C TYR A 33 14.51 14.02 3.55
N TYR A 34 14.67 14.44 2.30
CA TYR A 34 13.81 14.03 1.18
C TYR A 34 13.86 12.52 0.88
N ARG A 35 15.03 11.87 1.01
CA ARG A 35 15.11 10.40 0.89
C ARG A 35 14.25 9.71 1.95
N GLU A 36 14.30 10.18 3.19
CA GLU A 36 13.50 9.62 4.27
C GLU A 36 12.01 9.85 4.05
N VAL A 37 11.61 10.98 3.46
CA VAL A 37 10.22 11.20 3.03
C VAL A 37 9.77 10.07 2.09
N MET A 38 10.57 9.70 1.09
CA MET A 38 10.22 8.63 0.15
C MET A 38 10.08 7.26 0.81
N ILE A 39 11.02 6.91 1.68
CA ILE A 39 11.01 5.63 2.41
C ILE A 39 9.76 5.55 3.29
N ASN A 40 9.49 6.60 4.08
CA ASN A 40 8.36 6.62 5.00
C ASN A 40 7.02 6.72 4.25
N ALA A 41 6.96 7.39 3.09
CA ALA A 41 5.78 7.43 2.23
C ALA A 41 5.44 6.03 1.69
N ARG A 42 6.44 5.26 1.24
CA ARG A 42 6.23 3.86 0.81
C ARG A 42 5.72 2.97 1.94
N LEU A 43 6.28 3.10 3.14
CA LEU A 43 5.79 2.34 4.31
C LEU A 43 4.33 2.68 4.64
N LEU A 44 3.96 3.95 4.54
CA LEU A 44 2.58 4.39 4.67
C LEU A 44 1.68 3.79 3.59
N ALA A 45 2.10 3.79 2.32
CA ALA A 45 1.36 3.14 1.24
C ALA A 45 1.17 1.64 1.49
N GLU A 46 2.17 0.95 2.05
CA GLU A 46 2.03 -0.46 2.47
C GLU A 46 0.98 -0.65 3.56
N ASN A 47 0.92 0.24 4.56
CA ASN A 47 -0.09 0.20 5.62
C ASN A 47 -1.49 0.50 5.07
N ILE A 48 -1.61 1.51 4.21
CA ILE A 48 -2.86 1.86 3.54
C ILE A 48 -3.41 0.66 2.76
N VAL A 49 -2.56 0.02 1.94
CA VAL A 49 -2.96 -1.15 1.16
C VAL A 49 -3.40 -2.30 2.05
N LYS A 50 -2.70 -2.58 3.16
CA LYS A 50 -3.16 -3.59 4.14
C LYS A 50 -4.53 -3.23 4.71
N LYS A 51 -4.78 -1.96 4.98
CA LYS A 51 -6.08 -1.50 5.50
C LYS A 51 -7.19 -1.64 4.47
N ILE A 52 -6.90 -1.39 3.18
CA ILE A 52 -7.87 -1.65 2.09
C ILE A 52 -8.23 -3.14 2.05
N PHE A 53 -7.25 -4.05 2.20
CA PHE A 53 -7.53 -5.48 2.28
C PHE A 53 -8.50 -5.82 3.42
N ASP A 54 -8.37 -5.17 4.57
CA ASP A 54 -9.30 -5.35 5.69
C ASP A 54 -10.69 -4.77 5.37
N LEU A 55 -10.77 -3.56 4.80
CA LEU A 55 -12.04 -2.89 4.47
C LEU A 55 -12.86 -3.62 3.40
N GLU A 56 -12.16 -4.23 2.43
CA GLU A 56 -12.75 -4.94 1.29
C GLU A 56 -12.78 -6.46 1.51
N ASN A 57 -12.31 -6.93 2.67
CA ASN A 57 -12.20 -8.32 3.05
C ASN A 57 -11.54 -9.19 1.96
N LEU A 58 -10.40 -8.73 1.47
CA LEU A 58 -9.63 -9.36 0.42
C LEU A 58 -8.77 -10.49 0.97
N ASN A 59 -8.51 -11.51 0.14
CA ASN A 59 -7.67 -12.63 0.52
C ASN A 59 -6.20 -12.16 0.73
N LYS A 60 -5.73 -12.11 1.97
CA LYS A 60 -4.34 -11.77 2.33
C LYS A 60 -3.32 -12.80 1.83
N TYR A 61 -3.79 -13.99 1.47
CA TYR A 61 -2.99 -15.11 1.00
C TYR A 61 -3.25 -15.45 -0.48
N TYR A 62 -3.63 -14.46 -1.30
CA TYR A 62 -3.81 -14.63 -2.74
C TYR A 62 -2.58 -15.31 -3.41
N PRO A 63 -2.78 -16.14 -4.43
CA PRO A 63 -1.70 -16.86 -5.08
C PRO A 63 -0.71 -15.88 -5.72
N LEU A 64 0.58 -16.13 -5.51
CA LEU A 64 1.67 -15.37 -6.13
C LEU A 64 1.89 -15.91 -7.55
N THR A 65 2.14 -15.01 -8.50
CA THR A 65 2.50 -15.40 -9.88
C THR A 65 3.96 -15.83 -9.96
N ASN A 66 4.29 -16.71 -10.93
CA ASN A 66 5.61 -17.34 -11.08
C ASN A 66 6.77 -16.33 -10.95
N GLY A 67 7.66 -16.58 -9.98
CA GLY A 67 8.83 -15.76 -9.67
C GLY A 67 8.68 -14.84 -8.44
N GLU A 68 7.46 -14.65 -7.92
CA GLU A 68 7.26 -13.88 -6.69
C GLU A 68 7.42 -14.77 -5.44
N GLU A 69 8.43 -14.50 -4.62
CA GLU A 69 8.68 -15.24 -3.37
C GLU A 69 7.92 -14.68 -2.16
N ARG A 70 7.50 -13.40 -2.26
CA ARG A 70 6.90 -12.65 -1.14
C ARG A 70 5.84 -11.68 -1.65
N ARG A 71 4.80 -11.46 -0.83
CA ARG A 71 3.83 -10.37 -1.03
C ARG A 71 4.50 -9.05 -0.71
N THR A 72 4.47 -8.12 -1.66
CA THR A 72 5.09 -6.79 -1.58
C THR A 72 4.04 -5.74 -1.88
N LEU A 73 4.36 -4.45 -1.70
CA LEU A 73 3.49 -3.38 -2.18
C LEU A 73 3.11 -3.56 -3.66
N ARG A 74 4.06 -4.00 -4.51
CA ARG A 74 3.80 -4.23 -5.94
C ARG A 74 2.72 -5.29 -6.16
N SER A 75 2.89 -6.47 -5.56
CA SER A 75 1.94 -7.57 -5.77
C SER A 75 0.60 -7.30 -5.09
N ASN A 76 0.60 -6.65 -3.92
CA ASN A 76 -0.65 -6.25 -3.26
C ASN A 76 -1.43 -5.22 -4.10
N THR A 77 -0.78 -4.21 -4.64
CA THR A 77 -1.43 -3.23 -5.52
C THR A 77 -1.92 -3.87 -6.82
N LYS A 78 -1.18 -4.83 -7.38
CA LYS A 78 -1.64 -5.60 -8.55
C LYS A 78 -2.89 -6.43 -8.22
N TYR A 79 -2.92 -7.09 -7.07
CA TYR A 79 -4.08 -7.86 -6.64
C TYR A 79 -5.29 -6.95 -6.35
N LEU A 80 -5.08 -5.77 -5.76
CA LEU A 80 -6.14 -4.76 -5.59
C LEU A 80 -6.80 -4.39 -6.92
N GLN A 81 -6.01 -4.14 -7.97
CA GLN A 81 -6.53 -3.81 -9.30
C GLN A 81 -7.38 -4.92 -9.92
N THR A 82 -7.10 -6.19 -9.59
CA THR A 82 -7.90 -7.33 -10.08
C THR A 82 -9.20 -7.52 -9.32
N GLU A 83 -9.27 -7.05 -8.07
CA GLU A 83 -10.40 -7.28 -7.17
C GLU A 83 -11.35 -6.09 -7.03
N LEU A 84 -10.84 -4.88 -7.29
CA LEU A 84 -11.53 -3.60 -7.05
C LEU A 84 -11.47 -2.70 -8.28
N ASP A 85 -12.62 -2.11 -8.64
CA ASP A 85 -12.70 -1.10 -9.69
C ASP A 85 -12.34 0.31 -9.17
N TYR A 86 -11.14 0.48 -8.62
CA TYR A 86 -10.64 1.80 -8.19
C TYR A 86 -10.30 2.69 -9.39
N PRO A 87 -10.40 4.02 -9.28
CA PRO A 87 -9.92 4.93 -10.31
C PRO A 87 -8.44 4.67 -10.64
N LEU A 88 -8.10 4.64 -11.93
CA LEU A 88 -6.73 4.37 -12.39
C LEU A 88 -5.74 5.41 -11.85
N SER A 89 -6.18 6.65 -11.71
CA SER A 89 -5.41 7.75 -11.11
C SER A 89 -4.96 7.45 -9.68
N ILE A 90 -5.84 6.94 -8.81
CA ILE A 90 -5.51 6.52 -7.43
C ILE A 90 -4.52 5.35 -7.43
N ILE A 91 -4.73 4.39 -8.34
CA ILE A 91 -3.80 3.29 -8.53
C ILE A 91 -2.41 3.80 -8.99
N ASN A 92 -2.38 4.84 -9.83
CA ASN A 92 -1.15 5.47 -10.27
C ASN A 92 -0.44 6.18 -9.11
N LEU A 93 -1.16 6.82 -8.18
CA LEU A 93 -0.56 7.38 -6.95
C LEU A 93 0.16 6.30 -6.13
N LEU A 94 -0.49 5.15 -5.89
CA LEU A 94 0.13 4.02 -5.18
C LEU A 94 1.40 3.52 -5.89
N ASN A 95 1.36 3.45 -7.22
CA ASN A 95 2.50 3.02 -8.02
C ASN A 95 3.63 4.06 -8.07
N GLU A 96 3.32 5.36 -8.05
CA GLU A 96 4.26 6.47 -7.97
C GLU A 96 5.01 6.44 -6.64
N VAL A 97 4.29 6.43 -5.51
CA VAL A 97 4.89 6.31 -4.18
C VAL A 97 5.75 5.05 -4.03
N ARG A 98 5.29 3.92 -4.56
CA ARG A 98 6.07 2.66 -4.56
C ARG A 98 7.38 2.81 -5.33
N ARG A 99 7.37 3.46 -6.50
CA ARG A 99 8.58 3.68 -7.32
C ARG A 99 9.58 4.54 -6.57
N PHE A 100 9.16 5.71 -6.09
CA PHE A 100 10.04 6.59 -5.32
C PHE A 100 10.63 5.91 -4.08
N GLY A 101 9.82 5.16 -3.33
CA GLY A 101 10.33 4.43 -2.17
C GLY A 101 11.22 3.24 -2.52
N ASN A 102 11.09 2.64 -3.70
CA ASN A 102 12.05 1.63 -4.17
C ASN A 102 13.38 2.29 -4.53
N ASP A 103 13.35 3.38 -5.28
CA ASP A 103 14.54 4.15 -5.66
C ASP A 103 15.26 4.65 -4.40
N ALA A 104 14.51 5.12 -3.39
CA ALA A 104 15.08 5.60 -2.15
C ALA A 104 15.77 4.53 -1.29
N VAL A 105 15.29 3.28 -1.36
CA VAL A 105 15.86 2.15 -0.61
C VAL A 105 17.03 1.50 -1.35
N HIS A 106 16.96 1.41 -2.67
CA HIS A 106 17.89 0.61 -3.46
C HIS A 106 18.96 1.44 -4.19
N ASP A 107 18.69 2.70 -4.51
CA ASP A 107 19.65 3.60 -5.13
C ASP A 107 20.13 4.65 -4.12
N GLN A 108 21.26 4.36 -3.48
CA GLN A 108 21.89 5.25 -2.49
C GLN A 108 22.45 6.54 -3.12
N ASN A 109 22.68 6.56 -4.43
CA ASN A 109 23.25 7.70 -5.14
C ASN A 109 22.15 8.64 -5.68
N TYR A 110 20.92 8.15 -5.84
CA TYR A 110 19.80 8.96 -6.28
C TYR A 110 19.47 10.08 -5.29
N LYS A 111 19.61 11.34 -5.71
CA LYS A 111 19.24 12.50 -4.90
C LYS A 111 17.80 12.92 -5.19
N PHE A 112 16.95 12.88 -4.18
CA PHE A 112 15.57 13.35 -4.29
C PHE A 112 15.49 14.86 -4.09
N SER A 113 14.75 15.53 -4.96
CA SER A 113 14.50 16.96 -4.85
C SER A 113 13.38 17.28 -3.86
N LYS A 114 13.35 18.53 -3.38
CA LYS A 114 12.24 19.09 -2.59
C LYS A 114 10.89 18.91 -3.30
N GLY A 115 10.85 19.11 -4.61
CA GLY A 115 9.64 18.95 -5.42
C GLY A 115 9.13 17.51 -5.44
N GLN A 116 10.04 16.54 -5.61
CA GLN A 116 9.68 15.11 -5.57
C GLN A 116 9.16 14.73 -4.17
N ALA A 117 9.82 15.16 -3.11
CA ALA A 117 9.38 14.87 -1.74
C ALA A 117 8.00 15.45 -1.46
N TRP A 118 7.74 16.68 -1.90
CA TRP A 118 6.41 17.28 -1.80
C TRP A 118 5.36 16.49 -2.57
N ARG A 119 5.70 16.05 -3.79
CA ARG A 119 4.83 15.22 -4.62
C ARG A 119 4.43 13.92 -3.90
N ALA A 120 5.39 13.21 -3.32
CA ALA A 120 5.11 11.98 -2.57
C ALA A 120 4.17 12.21 -1.36
N ILE A 121 4.29 13.35 -0.69
CA ILE A 121 3.39 13.74 0.43
C ILE A 121 1.98 13.99 -0.10
N CYS A 122 1.84 14.72 -1.21
CA CYS A 122 0.55 14.95 -1.86
C CYS A 122 -0.09 13.64 -2.31
N ASP A 123 0.69 12.72 -2.89
CA ASP A 123 0.18 11.41 -3.33
C ASP A 123 -0.36 10.61 -2.15
N ILE A 124 0.36 10.59 -1.01
CA ILE A 124 -0.12 9.94 0.22
C ILE A 124 -1.39 10.61 0.76
N ASN A 125 -1.45 11.94 0.77
CA ASN A 125 -2.66 12.66 1.15
C ASN A 125 -3.85 12.24 0.28
N ASP A 126 -3.68 12.25 -1.04
CA ASP A 126 -4.77 12.02 -1.97
C ASP A 126 -5.26 10.55 -1.95
N ILE A 127 -4.37 9.60 -1.68
CA ILE A 127 -4.75 8.22 -1.39
C ILE A 127 -5.60 8.15 -0.11
N PHE A 128 -5.18 8.80 0.99
CA PHE A 128 -5.97 8.83 2.22
C PHE A 128 -7.34 9.50 2.00
N VAL A 129 -7.36 10.66 1.34
CA VAL A 129 -8.57 11.42 1.02
C VAL A 129 -9.52 10.57 0.19
N PHE A 130 -9.03 9.88 -0.84
CA PHE A 130 -9.85 8.96 -1.62
C PHE A 130 -10.52 7.90 -0.74
N ILE A 131 -9.75 7.18 0.08
CA ILE A 131 -10.31 6.11 0.91
C ILE A 131 -11.31 6.69 1.90
N LEU A 132 -10.99 7.80 2.57
CA LEU A 132 -11.89 8.38 3.57
C LEU A 132 -13.17 8.95 2.97
N ASN A 133 -13.07 9.63 1.83
CA ASN A 133 -14.25 10.12 1.11
C ASN A 133 -15.13 8.95 0.64
N THR A 134 -14.49 7.85 0.22
CA THR A 134 -15.17 6.68 -0.33
C THR A 134 -15.84 5.82 0.76
N TYR A 135 -15.23 5.59 1.92
CA TYR A 135 -15.75 4.67 2.94
C TYR A 135 -16.35 5.33 4.19
N THR A 136 -16.11 6.62 4.42
CA THR A 136 -16.51 7.30 5.67
C THR A 136 -17.33 8.58 5.47
N ASP A 137 -17.89 8.78 4.27
CA ASP A 137 -18.67 9.97 3.89
C ASP A 137 -17.96 11.31 4.16
N LYS A 138 -16.63 11.28 4.22
CA LYS A 138 -15.85 12.50 4.40
C LYS A 138 -15.86 13.30 3.09
N LYS A 139 -15.73 14.62 3.21
CA LYS A 139 -15.60 15.55 2.07
C LYS A 139 -14.27 16.27 2.18
N LEU A 140 -13.18 15.49 2.14
CA LEU A 140 -11.82 16.02 2.19
C LEU A 140 -11.37 16.44 0.78
N TYR A 141 -10.49 17.44 0.73
CA TYR A 141 -9.96 17.98 -0.52
C TYR A 141 -8.71 17.25 -0.97
N TYR A 142 -8.65 16.94 -2.26
CA TYR A 142 -7.43 16.47 -2.92
C TYR A 142 -6.45 17.62 -3.13
N MET A 143 -5.16 17.33 -3.00
CA MET A 143 -4.07 18.30 -3.16
C MET A 143 -3.65 18.40 -4.63
N ARG A 144 -3.71 17.30 -5.38
CA ARG A 144 -3.40 17.27 -6.80
C ARG A 144 -4.61 17.74 -7.63
N PRO A 145 -4.47 18.80 -8.45
CA PRO A 145 -5.56 19.27 -9.29
C PRO A 145 -6.09 18.20 -10.26
N ASP A 146 -5.20 17.38 -10.83
CA ASP A 146 -5.58 16.29 -11.73
C ASP A 146 -6.44 15.22 -11.03
N ILE A 147 -6.14 14.92 -9.77
CA ILE A 147 -6.93 13.99 -8.95
C ILE A 147 -8.26 14.63 -8.54
N ALA A 148 -8.26 15.91 -8.17
CA ALA A 148 -9.49 16.63 -7.85
C ALA A 148 -10.46 16.68 -9.03
N MET A 149 -9.95 16.91 -10.25
CA MET A 149 -10.75 16.92 -11.48
C MET A 149 -11.28 15.54 -11.84
N ASP A 150 -10.46 14.48 -11.74
CA ASP A 150 -10.91 13.11 -11.92
C ASP A 150 -11.99 12.74 -10.89
N ALA A 151 -11.79 13.09 -9.62
CA ALA A 151 -12.78 12.85 -8.56
C ALA A 151 -14.14 13.55 -8.81
N ALA A 152 -14.11 14.74 -9.40
CA ALA A 152 -15.32 15.49 -9.73
C ALA A 152 -16.11 14.90 -10.92
N SER A 153 -15.43 14.19 -11.83
CA SER A 153 -16.00 13.70 -13.09
C SER A 153 -16.25 12.20 -13.11
N ASN A 154 -15.57 11.43 -12.26
CA ASN A 154 -15.51 9.98 -12.32
C ASN A 154 -16.34 9.32 -11.21
N LYS A 155 -17.38 8.58 -11.60
CA LYS A 155 -18.28 7.86 -10.68
C LYS A 155 -17.55 6.82 -9.81
N ARG A 156 -16.33 6.39 -10.15
CA ARG A 156 -15.55 5.43 -9.34
C ARG A 156 -15.05 6.00 -8.01
N TYR A 157 -15.18 7.31 -7.81
CA TYR A 157 -14.96 8.03 -6.56
C TYR A 157 -16.20 8.07 -5.65
N ASN A 158 -17.32 7.49 -6.10
CA ASN A 158 -18.53 7.41 -5.29
C ASN A 158 -18.32 6.51 -4.06
N LYS A 159 -19.21 6.72 -3.08
CA LYS A 159 -19.26 5.97 -1.83
C LYS A 159 -19.20 4.45 -2.06
N ARG A 160 -18.38 3.77 -1.27
CA ARG A 160 -18.33 2.32 -1.15
C ARG A 160 -18.74 1.90 0.24
N ASN A 161 -19.35 0.72 0.33
CA ASN A 161 -19.66 0.11 1.61
C ASN A 161 -18.45 -0.71 2.07
N ILE A 162 -18.17 -0.65 3.37
CA ILE A 162 -17.18 -1.54 3.98
C ILE A 162 -17.74 -2.96 3.91
N ILE A 163 -16.97 -3.88 3.33
CA ILE A 163 -17.38 -5.26 3.14
C ILE A 163 -17.05 -6.04 4.42
N ASN A 164 -17.99 -6.04 5.38
CA ASN A 164 -17.83 -6.75 6.66
C ASN A 164 -18.01 -8.28 6.55
N SER A 165 -18.36 -8.80 5.37
CA SER A 165 -18.60 -10.23 5.15
C SER A 165 -17.76 -10.71 3.97
N PRO A 166 -17.06 -11.84 4.06
CA PRO A 166 -16.23 -12.31 2.96
C PRO A 166 -17.13 -12.44 1.74
N LYS A 167 -16.71 -11.88 0.58
CA LYS A 167 -17.34 -12.17 -0.72
C LYS A 167 -17.65 -13.67 -0.69
N LYS A 168 -18.94 -14.04 -0.77
CA LYS A 168 -19.40 -15.43 -0.74
C LYS A 168 -18.83 -16.16 -1.96
N LEU A 169 -17.53 -16.48 -1.92
CA LEU A 169 -17.01 -17.71 -2.48
C LEU A 169 -17.74 -18.78 -1.69
N ALA A 170 -18.75 -19.37 -2.33
CA ALA A 170 -19.44 -20.51 -1.82
C ALA A 170 -18.41 -21.51 -1.23
N ILE A 171 -18.62 -21.83 0.05
CA ILE A 171 -18.19 -23.06 0.73
C ILE A 171 -16.75 -23.05 1.31
N LYS A 172 -16.69 -23.22 2.65
CA LYS A 172 -15.57 -23.60 3.55
C LYS A 172 -14.52 -22.53 3.92
N LYS A 173 -14.86 -21.55 4.76
CA LYS A 173 -13.86 -20.61 5.34
C LYS A 173 -13.99 -20.38 6.84
N HIS A 174 -13.48 -21.34 7.59
CA HIS A 174 -12.71 -21.05 8.81
C HIS A 174 -11.42 -21.89 8.86
N HIS A 175 -11.33 -22.96 8.06
CA HIS A 175 -10.11 -23.74 7.88
C HIS A 175 -9.12 -23.19 6.83
N SER A 176 -9.56 -22.37 5.87
CA SER A 176 -8.74 -22.05 4.69
C SER A 176 -7.56 -21.12 4.96
N GLU A 177 -7.68 -20.16 5.87
CA GLU A 177 -6.58 -19.20 6.13
C GLU A 177 -5.47 -19.86 6.94
N VAL A 178 -5.84 -20.64 7.96
CA VAL A 178 -4.89 -21.44 8.74
C VAL A 178 -4.28 -22.54 7.87
N SER A 179 -5.05 -23.19 6.99
CA SER A 179 -4.50 -24.20 6.07
C SER A 179 -3.58 -23.57 5.02
N GLN A 180 -3.95 -22.44 4.42
CA GLN A 180 -3.11 -21.72 3.45
C GLN A 180 -1.85 -21.16 4.12
N ALA A 181 -1.94 -20.60 5.33
CA ALA A 181 -0.78 -20.20 6.11
C ALA A 181 0.13 -21.40 6.44
N ARG A 182 -0.45 -22.54 6.84
CA ARG A 182 0.30 -23.78 7.10
C ARG A 182 0.95 -24.36 5.84
N GLU A 183 0.28 -24.32 4.69
CA GLU A 183 0.83 -24.73 3.40
C GLU A 183 1.99 -23.82 2.96
N LEU A 184 1.86 -22.50 3.15
CA LEU A 184 2.94 -21.55 2.89
C LEU A 184 4.16 -21.83 3.78
N VAL A 185 3.96 -22.17 5.06
CA VAL A 185 5.06 -22.56 5.96
C VAL A 185 5.70 -23.89 5.52
N LYS A 186 4.91 -24.88 5.10
CA LYS A 186 5.43 -26.16 4.57
C LYS A 186 6.22 -25.98 3.27
N ASN A 187 5.76 -25.12 2.36
CA ASN A 187 6.45 -24.89 1.09
C ASN A 187 7.72 -24.05 1.25
N LYS A 188 7.77 -23.09 2.19
CA LYS A 188 9.02 -22.37 2.51
C LYS A 188 10.13 -23.29 3.04
N LYS A 189 9.79 -24.37 3.76
CA LYS A 189 10.78 -25.35 4.23
C LYS A 189 11.38 -26.20 3.11
N LYS A 190 10.73 -26.33 1.95
CA LYS A 190 11.25 -27.15 0.83
C LYS A 190 12.37 -26.48 0.02
N HIS A 191 12.52 -25.15 0.08
CA HIS A 191 13.45 -24.42 -0.79
C HIS A 191 14.80 -24.06 -0.14
N HIS A 192 15.06 -24.40 1.12
CA HIS A 192 16.29 -23.99 1.83
C HIS A 192 17.18 -25.12 2.34
N PHE A 193 17.18 -26.29 1.71
CA PHE A 193 18.11 -27.36 2.11
C PHE A 193 18.68 -28.23 0.98
N SER A 194 19.08 -27.65 -0.15
CA SER A 194 20.03 -28.35 -1.04
C SER A 194 20.68 -27.44 -2.09
N SER A 195 21.85 -26.88 -1.78
CA SER A 195 22.85 -26.64 -2.84
C SER A 195 24.26 -26.37 -2.30
N ARG A 196 24.43 -25.90 -1.05
CA ARG A 196 25.77 -25.66 -0.49
C ARG A 196 26.40 -26.83 0.28
N LEU A 197 25.61 -27.71 0.93
CA LEU A 197 26.17 -28.86 1.64
C LEU A 197 26.59 -30.03 0.72
N LYS A 198 25.91 -30.22 -0.43
CA LYS A 198 26.26 -31.27 -1.41
C LYS A 198 27.59 -31.05 -2.11
N LYS A 199 28.12 -29.82 -2.12
CA LYS A 199 29.42 -29.50 -2.72
C LYS A 199 30.60 -29.81 -1.79
N PHE A 200 30.36 -29.83 -0.47
CA PHE A 200 31.37 -30.21 0.53
C PHE A 200 31.50 -31.72 0.71
N LEU A 201 30.40 -32.48 0.58
CA LEU A 201 30.40 -33.94 0.76
C LEU A 201 30.77 -34.76 -0.48
N ARG A 202 31.13 -34.10 -1.59
CA ARG A 202 31.56 -34.75 -2.85
C ARG A 202 33.07 -34.67 -3.11
N LYS A 203 33.85 -34.16 -2.15
CA LYS A 203 35.31 -34.26 -2.13
C LYS A 203 35.73 -35.09 -0.92
N LYS A 204 35.64 -36.41 -1.05
CA LYS A 204 36.53 -37.39 -0.44
C LYS A 204 36.63 -38.56 -1.40
#